data_AF-A0A2T4YUK9-F1
#
_entry.id   AF-A0A2T4YUK9-F1
#
_cell.length_a   1.000
_cell.length_b   1.000
_cell.length_c   1.000
_cell.angle_alpha   90.00
_cell.angle_beta   90.00
_cell.angle_gamma   90.00
#
_symmetry.space_group_name_H-M   'P 1'
#
loop_
_entity.id
_entity.type
_entity.pdbx_description
1 polymer ?
#
loop_
_entity_poly.entity_id
_entity_poly.type
_entity_poly.pdbx_seq_one_letter_code
_entity_poly.pdbx_strand_id
1 'polypeptide(L)'
;MAVEKGSAFLLKVGNGAATPVYATVAGLRTTQMSVNGEAIVVTTKDSGGWRQLLSGAGVRSVSVSGGGVFTGSAAELRIKASALSGVLDDYRLAFEGGDTMTGRFLVSRLDYAGDFNGERSYTLSLESSGAVVAG
;
A
#
# COMPACT_ATOMS: atom_id res chain seq x y z
N MET A 1 7.89 12.99 -20.77
CA MET A 1 6.81 13.06 -19.77
C MET A 1 5.51 12.65 -20.46
N ALA A 2 5.12 11.39 -20.31
CA ALA A 2 3.79 10.93 -20.73
C ALA A 2 2.92 10.87 -19.46
N VAL A 3 1.64 11.19 -19.62
CA VAL A 3 0.65 10.97 -18.55
C VAL A 3 0.40 9.47 -18.44
N GLU A 4 0.46 8.93 -17.23
CA GLU A 4 0.19 7.52 -16.96
C GLU A 4 -1.29 7.27 -16.62
N LYS A 5 -1.77 6.07 -16.97
CA LYS A 5 -3.11 5.59 -16.70
C LYS A 5 -3.19 5.07 -15.26
N GLY A 6 -4.14 5.58 -14.49
CA GLY A 6 -4.43 5.05 -13.15
C GLY A 6 -4.80 3.56 -13.15
N SER A 7 -5.36 3.03 -14.24
CA SER A 7 -5.65 1.59 -14.38
C SER A 7 -4.40 0.70 -14.42
N ALA A 8 -3.23 1.27 -14.71
CA ALA A 8 -1.95 0.57 -14.66
C ALA A 8 -1.30 0.63 -13.25
N PHE A 9 -1.88 1.37 -12.31
CA PHE A 9 -1.45 1.39 -10.91
C PHE A 9 -2.07 0.23 -10.13
N LEU A 10 -1.33 -0.88 -10.06
CA LEU A 10 -1.83 -2.15 -9.57
C LEU A 10 -1.30 -2.47 -8.17
N LEU A 11 -2.18 -2.96 -7.30
CA LEU A 11 -1.81 -3.66 -6.08
C LEU A 11 -1.72 -5.16 -6.35
N LYS A 12 -0.64 -5.79 -5.88
CA LYS A 12 -0.39 -7.22 -5.97
C LYS A 12 -0.04 -7.79 -4.60
N VAL A 13 -0.46 -9.04 -4.35
CA VAL A 13 -0.14 -9.79 -3.14
C VAL A 13 0.75 -10.98 -3.49
N GLY A 14 1.74 -11.26 -2.65
CA GLY A 14 2.63 -12.42 -2.78
C GLY A 14 1.91 -13.74 -2.51
N ASN A 15 2.55 -14.85 -2.83
CA ASN A 15 2.03 -16.20 -2.56
C ASN A 15 2.52 -16.78 -1.21
N GLY A 16 3.34 -16.04 -0.45
CA GLY A 16 3.90 -16.48 0.83
C GLY A 16 5.09 -17.43 0.72
N ALA A 17 5.63 -17.64 -0.48
CA ALA A 17 6.90 -18.35 -0.65
C ALA A 17 8.08 -17.44 -0.26
N ALA A 18 9.24 -18.04 0.03
CA ALA A 18 10.47 -17.31 0.35
C ALA A 18 10.88 -16.33 -0.75
N THR A 19 10.62 -16.69 -2.01
CA THR A 19 10.65 -15.78 -3.16
C THR A 19 9.22 -15.57 -3.64
N PRO A 20 8.55 -14.46 -3.29
CA PRO A 20 7.14 -14.29 -3.58
C PRO A 20 6.86 -14.17 -5.08
N VAL A 21 5.86 -14.92 -5.55
CA VAL A 21 5.21 -14.68 -6.84
C VAL A 21 4.00 -13.80 -6.58
N TYR A 22 3.91 -12.67 -7.28
CA TYR A 22 2.89 -11.66 -7.04
C TYR A 22 1.70 -11.81 -8.00
N ALA A 23 0.49 -11.84 -7.44
CA ALA A 23 -0.76 -11.84 -8.19
C ALA A 23 -1.49 -10.51 -8.00
N THR A 24 -2.01 -9.95 -9.09
CA THR A 24 -2.84 -8.73 -9.06
C THR A 24 -4.11 -8.97 -8.26
N VAL A 25 -4.42 -8.04 -7.36
CA VAL A 25 -5.69 -8.01 -6.65
C VAL A 25 -6.77 -7.58 -7.63
N ALA A 26 -7.50 -8.55 -8.15
CA ALA A 26 -8.51 -8.30 -9.16
C ALA A 26 -9.66 -7.44 -8.62
N GLY A 27 -10.34 -6.73 -9.52
CA GLY A 27 -11.54 -5.95 -9.20
C GLY A 27 -11.31 -4.61 -8.52
N LEU A 28 -10.06 -4.26 -8.16
CA LEU A 28 -9.73 -2.91 -7.69
C LEU A 28 -10.05 -1.87 -8.77
N ARG A 29 -10.81 -0.86 -8.40
CA ARG A 29 -11.13 0.32 -9.24
C ARG A 29 -10.34 1.55 -8.81
N THR A 30 -9.88 1.55 -7.56
CA THR A 30 -9.06 2.62 -6.98
C THR A 30 -7.86 2.00 -6.25
N THR A 31 -6.70 2.61 -6.45
CA THR A 31 -5.46 2.31 -5.73
C THR A 31 -4.83 3.64 -5.39
N GLN A 32 -4.48 3.82 -4.12
CA GLN A 32 -3.78 4.99 -3.63
C GLN A 32 -2.66 4.54 -2.71
N MET A 33 -1.52 5.23 -2.80
CA MET A 33 -0.38 5.05 -1.93
C MET A 33 0.03 6.42 -1.38
N SER A 34 0.38 6.45 -0.09
CA SER A 34 0.97 7.62 0.55
C SER A 34 2.27 7.23 1.23
N VAL A 35 3.30 8.05 1.10
CA VAL A 35 4.56 7.93 1.85
C VAL A 35 4.53 9.02 2.92
N ASN A 36 4.58 8.60 4.17
CA ASN A 36 4.58 9.50 5.33
C ASN A 36 5.98 9.51 5.95
N GLY A 37 6.39 10.68 6.45
CA GLY A 37 7.66 10.86 7.13
C GLY A 37 7.51 11.76 8.35
N GLU A 38 8.05 11.32 9.47
CA GLU A 38 8.16 12.13 10.68
C GLU A 38 9.30 13.15 10.52
N ALA A 39 9.00 14.43 10.76
CA ALA A 39 9.98 15.50 10.65
C ALA A 39 10.66 15.77 11.99
N ILE A 40 11.97 15.59 12.04
CA ILE A 40 12.76 15.90 13.24
C ILE A 40 13.30 17.32 13.15
N VAL A 41 12.81 18.20 14.03
CA VAL A 41 13.21 19.61 14.10
C VAL A 41 14.47 19.76 14.96
N VAL A 42 15.48 20.44 14.43
CA VAL A 42 16.77 20.69 15.08
C VAL A 42 17.12 22.18 15.11
N THR A 43 16.09 23.02 15.24
CA THR A 43 16.24 24.48 15.25
C THR A 43 16.97 24.93 16.53
N THR A 44 17.96 25.81 16.38
CA THR A 44 18.76 26.37 17.48
C THR A 44 18.67 27.89 17.50
N LYS A 45 19.31 28.54 18.50
CA LYS A 45 19.36 30.00 18.61
C LYS A 45 20.07 30.66 17.40
N ASP A 46 21.00 29.93 16.78
CA ASP A 46 21.77 30.41 15.63
C ASP A 46 21.05 30.19 14.28
N SER A 47 19.89 29.51 14.27
CA SER A 47 19.13 29.26 13.05
C SER A 47 18.44 30.51 12.46
N GLY A 48 18.66 31.70 13.04
CA GLY A 48 18.17 32.98 12.50
C GLY A 48 16.65 33.08 12.39
N GLY A 49 15.92 32.34 13.23
CA GLY A 49 14.45 32.29 13.22
C GLY A 49 13.84 31.33 12.20
N TRP A 50 14.64 30.61 11.41
CA TRP A 50 14.15 29.62 10.43
C TRP A 50 14.15 28.20 10.99
N ARG A 51 13.13 27.41 10.62
CA ARG A 51 13.05 26.00 11.00
C ARG A 51 14.14 25.19 10.28
N GLN A 52 14.96 24.49 11.06
CA GLN A 52 15.91 23.49 10.55
C GLN A 52 15.43 22.06 10.86
N LEU A 53 15.59 21.16 9.90
CA LEU A 53 15.20 19.75 9.98
C LEU A 53 16.43 18.85 9.84
N LEU A 54 16.46 17.75 10.58
CA LEU A 54 17.50 16.73 10.45
C LEU A 54 17.14 15.75 9.33
N SER A 55 17.86 15.82 8.22
CA SER A 55 17.64 14.94 7.07
C SER A 55 17.90 13.47 7.42
N GLY A 56 17.03 12.58 6.95
CA GLY A 56 17.17 11.14 7.15
C GLY A 56 16.83 10.64 8.56
N ALA A 57 16.50 11.53 9.50
CA ALA A 57 15.98 11.16 10.80
C ALA A 57 14.45 11.01 10.77
N GLY A 58 13.90 10.36 11.80
CA GLY A 58 12.45 10.10 11.92
C GLY A 58 12.02 8.80 11.24
N VAL A 59 10.84 8.30 11.62
CA VAL A 59 10.28 7.09 11.03
C VAL A 59 9.57 7.45 9.72
N ARG A 60 9.69 6.55 8.74
CA ARG A 60 8.93 6.60 7.49
C ARG A 60 7.97 5.42 7.42
N SER A 61 6.78 5.67 6.92
CA SER A 61 5.79 4.63 6.65
C SER A 61 5.19 4.80 5.26
N VAL A 62 4.65 3.70 4.74
CA VAL A 62 3.86 3.69 3.52
C VAL A 62 2.49 3.12 3.85
N SER A 63 1.46 3.88 3.55
CA SER A 63 0.06 3.45 3.66
C SER A 63 -0.51 3.25 2.27
N VAL A 64 -1.22 2.14 2.05
CA VAL A 64 -1.90 1.85 0.78
C VAL A 64 -3.38 1.68 1.05
N SER A 65 -4.22 2.33 0.25
CA SER A 65 -5.67 2.15 0.30
C SER A 65 -6.17 1.78 -1.09
N GLY A 66 -7.14 0.87 -1.13
CA GLY A 66 -7.76 0.45 -2.37
C GLY A 66 -9.22 0.11 -2.18
N GLY A 67 -9.98 0.21 -3.27
CA GLY A 67 -11.40 -0.08 -3.28
C GLY A 67 -11.85 -0.63 -4.62
N GLY A 68 -12.77 -1.58 -4.60
CA GLY A 68 -13.16 -2.30 -5.78
C GLY A 68 -14.36 -3.21 -5.61
N VAL A 69 -14.55 -4.07 -6.60
CA VAL A 69 -15.61 -5.08 -6.65
C VAL A 69 -15.00 -6.43 -6.37
N PHE A 70 -15.62 -7.19 -5.48
CA PHE A 70 -15.14 -8.49 -5.12
C PHE A 70 -15.36 -9.49 -6.25
N THR A 71 -14.28 -10.05 -6.79
CA THR A 71 -14.35 -11.01 -7.91
C THR A 71 -14.17 -12.47 -7.48
N GLY A 72 -13.76 -12.72 -6.23
CA GLY A 72 -13.49 -14.08 -5.75
C GLY A 72 -12.14 -14.63 -6.17
N SER A 73 -11.22 -13.78 -6.60
CA SER A 73 -9.87 -14.18 -7.01
C SER A 73 -9.06 -14.73 -5.82
N ALA A 74 -8.08 -15.57 -6.11
CA ALA A 74 -7.16 -16.10 -5.10
C ALA A 74 -6.41 -14.98 -4.35
N ALA A 75 -6.08 -13.87 -5.04
CA ALA A 75 -5.45 -12.70 -4.44
C ALA A 75 -6.35 -12.03 -3.39
N GLU A 76 -7.64 -11.85 -3.69
CA GLU A 76 -8.60 -11.27 -2.75
C GLU A 76 -8.85 -12.20 -1.54
N LEU A 77 -8.95 -13.52 -1.77
CA LEU A 77 -9.08 -14.50 -0.69
C LEU A 77 -7.85 -14.49 0.23
N ARG A 78 -6.65 -14.29 -0.33
CA ARG A 78 -5.43 -14.16 0.46
C ARG A 78 -5.43 -12.88 1.29
N ILE A 79 -5.83 -11.73 0.74
CA ILE A 79 -5.97 -10.49 1.52
C ILE A 79 -6.92 -10.69 2.70
N LYS A 80 -8.06 -11.36 2.46
CA LYS A 80 -8.99 -11.70 3.54
C LYS A 80 -8.32 -12.58 4.60
N ALA A 81 -7.54 -13.59 4.21
CA ALA A 81 -6.82 -14.44 5.14
C ALA A 81 -5.76 -13.66 5.95
N SER A 82 -5.02 -12.76 5.31
CA SER A 82 -4.02 -11.90 5.97
C SER A 82 -4.68 -10.92 6.94
N ALA A 83 -5.83 -10.35 6.58
CA ALA A 83 -6.62 -9.48 7.45
C ALA A 83 -7.14 -10.20 8.70
N LEU A 84 -7.70 -11.41 8.52
CA LEU A 84 -8.26 -12.19 9.64
C LEU A 84 -7.18 -12.78 10.56
N SER A 85 -6.00 -13.08 10.02
CA SER A 85 -4.88 -13.59 10.82
C SER A 85 -4.02 -12.50 11.45
N GLY A 86 -4.16 -11.24 11.01
CA GLY A 86 -3.40 -10.10 11.54
C GLY A 86 -1.89 -10.21 11.28
N VAL A 87 -1.48 -10.94 10.24
CA VAL A 87 -0.07 -11.18 9.92
C VAL A 87 0.43 -10.25 8.81
N LEU A 88 1.75 -10.04 8.81
CA LEU A 88 2.45 -9.34 7.74
C LEU A 88 2.65 -10.24 6.53
N ASP A 89 2.27 -9.75 5.36
CA ASP A 89 2.42 -10.44 4.07
C ASP A 89 3.16 -9.56 3.07
N ASP A 90 3.66 -10.16 2.00
CA ASP A 90 4.40 -9.47 0.95
C ASP A 90 3.43 -8.83 -0.05
N TYR A 91 3.58 -7.52 -0.28
CA TYR A 91 2.80 -6.78 -1.26
C TYR A 91 3.71 -6.01 -2.21
N ARG A 92 3.20 -5.82 -3.42
CA ARG A 92 3.86 -5.06 -4.47
C ARG A 92 2.88 -4.11 -5.14
N LEU A 93 3.23 -2.85 -5.20
CA LEU A 93 2.64 -1.87 -6.09
C LEU A 93 3.40 -1.86 -7.41
N ALA A 94 2.69 -1.84 -8.53
CA ALA A 94 3.28 -1.74 -9.87
C ALA A 94 2.69 -0.53 -10.60
N PHE A 95 3.56 0.20 -11.32
CA PHE A 95 3.22 1.41 -12.07
C PHE A 95 3.27 1.14 -13.59
N GLU A 96 2.75 2.06 -14.41
CA GLU A 96 2.71 1.86 -15.87
C GLU A 96 4.12 1.78 -16.48
N GLY A 97 5.05 2.60 -15.97
CA GLY A 97 6.44 2.62 -16.40
C GLY A 97 7.25 1.36 -16.11
N GLY A 98 6.68 0.38 -15.39
CA GLY A 98 7.35 -0.85 -14.99
C GLY A 98 8.00 -0.79 -13.62
N ASP A 99 8.11 0.41 -13.03
CA ASP A 99 8.57 0.61 -11.66
C ASP A 99 7.67 -0.14 -10.67
N THR A 100 8.26 -0.55 -9.56
CA THR A 100 7.56 -1.24 -8.48
C THR A 100 7.94 -0.69 -7.12
N MET A 101 7.03 -0.84 -6.16
CA MET A 101 7.32 -0.66 -4.74
C MET A 101 6.90 -1.90 -3.97
N THR A 102 7.87 -2.56 -3.34
CA THR A 102 7.69 -3.85 -2.67
C THR A 102 8.02 -3.74 -1.20
N GLY A 103 7.21 -4.35 -0.34
CA GLY A 103 7.46 -4.41 1.09
C GLY A 103 6.48 -5.34 1.79
N ARG A 104 6.64 -5.47 3.11
CA ARG A 104 5.70 -6.22 3.95
C ARG A 104 4.67 -5.27 4.53
N PHE A 105 3.40 -5.66 4.47
CA PHE A 105 2.30 -4.85 4.97
C PHE A 105 1.35 -5.66 5.84
N LEU A 106 0.75 -4.98 6.82
CA LEU A 106 -0.39 -5.47 7.58
C LEU A 106 -1.66 -4.94 6.90
N VAL A 107 -2.69 -5.79 6.75
CA VAL A 107 -4.03 -5.29 6.41
C VAL A 107 -4.65 -4.68 7.66
N SER A 108 -4.64 -3.36 7.77
CA SER A 108 -5.16 -2.61 8.93
C SER A 108 -6.68 -2.49 8.91
N ARG A 109 -7.29 -2.56 7.72
CA ARG A 109 -8.75 -2.56 7.55
C ARG A 109 -9.14 -3.31 6.28
N LEU A 110 -10.24 -4.05 6.36
CA LEU A 110 -10.90 -4.69 5.23
C LEU A 110 -12.41 -4.67 5.45
N ASP A 111 -13.12 -3.88 4.66
CA ASP A 111 -14.57 -3.74 4.74
C ASP A 111 -15.21 -4.35 3.49
N TYR A 112 -16.36 -4.99 3.68
CA TYR A 112 -17.20 -5.49 2.60
C TYR A 112 -18.56 -4.81 2.66
N ALA A 113 -19.09 -4.45 1.50
CA ALA A 113 -20.43 -3.89 1.36
C ALA A 113 -21.14 -4.51 0.15
N GLY A 114 -22.47 -4.52 0.16
CA GLY A 114 -23.25 -5.03 -0.97
C GLY A 114 -24.74 -4.81 -0.74
N ASP A 115 -25.38 -4.13 -1.68
CA ASP A 115 -26.83 -3.93 -1.70
C ASP A 115 -27.52 -5.13 -2.36
N PHE A 116 -28.82 -5.32 -2.08
CA PHE A 116 -29.58 -6.46 -2.60
C PHE A 116 -29.53 -6.61 -4.13
N ASN A 117 -29.53 -5.49 -4.86
CA ASN A 117 -29.44 -5.44 -6.33
C ASN A 117 -28.07 -4.94 -6.82
N GLY A 118 -27.06 -4.91 -5.96
CA GLY A 118 -25.73 -4.37 -6.25
C GLY A 118 -24.64 -5.43 -6.29
N GLU A 119 -23.49 -5.08 -6.87
CA GLU A 119 -22.27 -5.89 -6.78
C GLU A 119 -21.71 -5.84 -5.35
N ARG A 120 -21.06 -6.93 -4.92
CA ARG A 120 -20.31 -6.90 -3.66
C ARG A 120 -19.05 -6.07 -3.85
N SER A 121 -18.90 -4.99 -3.08
CA SER A 121 -17.73 -4.14 -3.06
C SER A 121 -16.86 -4.39 -1.83
N TYR A 122 -15.62 -3.93 -1.89
CA TYR A 122 -14.71 -3.95 -0.76
C TYR A 122 -13.78 -2.74 -0.76
N THR A 123 -13.38 -2.33 0.43
CA THR A 123 -12.30 -1.36 0.67
C THR A 123 -11.26 -1.96 1.58
N LEU A 124 -9.99 -1.63 1.35
CA LEU A 124 -8.88 -2.12 2.15
C LEU A 124 -7.92 -0.98 2.50
N SER A 125 -7.25 -1.14 3.64
CA SER A 125 -6.12 -0.32 4.07
C SER A 125 -4.97 -1.22 4.50
N LEU A 126 -3.76 -0.87 4.06
CA LEU A 126 -2.52 -1.57 4.34
C LEU A 126 -1.53 -0.59 4.97
N GLU A 127 -0.81 -1.06 5.98
CA GLU A 127 0.26 -0.29 6.64
C GLU A 127 1.58 -1.04 6.54
N SER A 128 2.63 -0.35 6.10
CA SER A 128 3.96 -0.94 5.92
C SER A 128 4.58 -1.34 7.26
N SER A 129 5.25 -2.49 7.27
CA SER A 129 6.12 -2.90 8.36
C SER A 129 7.51 -3.20 7.82
N GLY A 130 8.47 -2.36 8.19
CA GLY A 130 9.85 -2.44 7.70
C GLY A 130 10.05 -1.69 6.37
N ALA A 131 11.14 -2.03 5.67
CA ALA A 131 11.55 -1.31 4.47
C ALA A 131 10.59 -1.57 3.30
N VAL A 132 10.27 -0.49 2.58
CA VAL A 132 9.62 -0.54 1.27
C VAL A 132 10.65 -0.12 0.24
N VAL A 133 10.94 -1.01 -0.70
CA VAL A 133 12.02 -0.87 -1.69
C VAL A 133 11.41 -0.58 -3.06
N ALA A 134 11.95 0.44 -3.73
CA ALA A 134 11.66 0.70 -5.14
C ALA A 134 12.59 -0.13 -6.02
N GLY A 135 12.07 -0.66 -7.13
CA GLY A 135 12.85 -1.44 -8.09
C GLY A 135 12.14 -1.63 -9.41
#